data_AF-A0A3C1E1I4-F1
#
_entry.id   AF-A0A3C1E1I4-F1
#
_cell.length_a   1.000
_cell.length_b   1.000
_cell.length_c   1.000
_cell.angle_alpha   90.00
_cell.angle_beta   90.00
_cell.angle_gamma   90.00
#
_symmetry.space_group_name_H-M   'P 1'
#
loop_
_entity.id
_entity.type
_entity.pdbx_description
1 polymer ?
#
loop_
_entity_poly.entity_id
_entity_poly.type
_entity_poly.pdbx_seq_one_letter_code
_entity_poly.pdbx_strand_id
1 'polypeptide(L)' 'ATATPTFYPRVTIDFALADASAHYHVPLLLSPFAYSTYRGS' A
#
# COMPACT_ATOMS: atom_id res chain seq x y z
N ALA A 1 16.02 1.57 13.73
CA ALA A 1 15.07 0.57 13.22
C ALA A 1 15.71 -0.81 13.38
N THR A 2 15.09 -1.75 14.07
CA THR A 2 15.56 -3.14 14.12
C THR A 2 15.40 -3.73 12.72
N ALA A 3 16.43 -4.40 12.20
CA ALA A 3 16.41 -5.02 10.89
C ALA A 3 15.56 -6.31 10.94
N THR A 4 14.25 -6.16 11.15
CA THR A 4 13.32 -7.29 11.14
C THR A 4 13.12 -7.72 9.69
N PRO A 5 13.43 -8.98 9.32
CA PRO A 5 13.19 -9.48 7.98
C PRO A 5 11.70 -9.36 7.62
N THR A 6 11.42 -8.88 6.42
CA THR A 6 10.06 -8.81 5.88
C THR A 6 9.70 -10.13 5.20
N PHE A 7 8.45 -10.56 5.35
CA PHE A 7 7.89 -11.66 4.56
C PHE A 7 7.65 -11.26 3.09
N TYR A 8 7.62 -9.95 2.81
CA TYR A 8 7.28 -9.40 1.51
C TYR A 8 8.53 -8.84 0.81
N PRO A 9 9.12 -9.53 -0.16
CA PRO A 9 10.22 -8.99 -0.96
C PRO A 9 9.77 -7.86 -1.92
N ARG A 10 8.47 -7.83 -2.26
CA ARG A 10 7.80 -6.77 -3.04
C ARG A 10 6.31 -6.76 -2.72
N VAL A 11 5.70 -5.57 -2.72
CA VAL A 11 4.24 -5.37 -2.72
C VAL A 11 3.89 -4.52 -3.93
N THR A 12 2.91 -4.96 -4.73
CA THR A 12 2.33 -4.19 -5.84
C THR A 12 0.88 -3.86 -5.49
N ILE A 13 0.47 -2.61 -5.67
CA ILE A 13 -0.91 -2.16 -5.46
C ILE A 13 -1.44 -1.69 -6.80
N ASP A 14 -2.22 -2.54 -7.45
CA ASP A 14 -2.90 -2.21 -8.71
C ASP A 14 -4.31 -1.69 -8.40
N PHE A 15 -4.69 -0.56 -8.98
CA PHE A 15 -6.03 0.02 -8.83
C PHE A 15 -6.46 0.75 -10.10
N ALA A 16 -7.78 0.79 -10.34
CA ALA A 16 -8.36 1.49 -11.47
C ALA A 16 -8.66 2.95 -11.13
N LEU A 17 -8.39 3.85 -12.08
CA LEU A 17 -8.84 5.24 -12.00
C LEU A 17 -10.25 5.33 -12.59
N ALA A 18 -11.24 5.60 -11.72
CA ALA A 18 -12.62 5.81 -12.14
C ALA A 18 -12.87 7.23 -12.66
N ASP A 19 -12.09 8.21 -12.21
CA ASP A 19 -12.17 9.62 -12.58
C ASP A 19 -10.76 10.22 -12.59
N ALA A 20 -10.30 10.69 -13.76
CA ALA A 20 -8.95 11.24 -13.91
C ALA A 20 -8.74 12.57 -13.17
N SER A 21 -9.80 13.26 -12.76
CA SER A 21 -9.73 14.54 -12.03
C SER A 21 -9.74 14.38 -10.51
N ALA A 22 -10.04 13.18 -10.00
CA ALA A 22 -10.11 12.92 -8.57
C ALA A 22 -8.72 12.74 -7.94
N HIS A 23 -8.63 13.04 -6.64
CA HIS A 23 -7.48 12.69 -5.81
C HIS A 23 -7.57 11.22 -5.37
N TYR A 24 -6.44 10.51 -5.39
CA TYR A 24 -6.34 9.10 -4.99
C TYR A 24 -5.27 8.94 -3.92
N HIS A 25 -5.68 8.89 -2.65
CA HIS A 25 -4.80 8.50 -1.56
C HIS A 25 -4.84 6.98 -1.38
N VAL A 26 -3.74 6.29 -1.74
CA VAL A 26 -3.63 4.83 -1.66
C VAL A 26 -2.41 4.42 -0.83
N PRO A 27 -2.47 4.55 0.51
CA PRO A 27 -1.32 4.27 1.37
C PRO A 27 -1.06 2.77 1.52
N LEU A 28 0.17 2.45 1.89
CA LEU A 28 0.62 1.12 2.32
C LEU A 28 1.01 1.19 3.80
N LEU A 29 0.28 0.46 4.64
CA LEU A 29 0.66 0.22 6.03
C LEU A 29 1.41 -1.11 6.06
N LEU A 30 2.65 -1.11 6.52
CA LEU A 30 3.52 -2.29 6.45
C LEU A 30 4.10 -2.64 7.81
N SER A 31 4.00 -3.91 8.16
CA SER A 31 4.75 -4.59 9.20
C SER A 31 5.53 -5.76 8.57
N PRO A 32 6.46 -6.39 9.29
CA PRO A 32 7.23 -7.51 8.74
C PRO A 32 6.39 -8.70 8.24
N PHE A 33 5.16 -8.89 8.75
CA PHE A 33 4.32 -10.07 8.44
C PHE A 33 2.87 -9.75 8.10
N ALA A 34 2.52 -8.46 7.98
CA ALA A 34 1.20 -8.03 7.54
C ALA A 34 1.33 -6.68 6.83
N TYR A 35 0.52 -6.47 5.80
CA TYR A 35 0.30 -5.15 5.23
C TYR A 35 -1.18 -4.92 4.95
N SER A 36 -1.55 -3.65 4.87
CA SER A 36 -2.87 -3.24 4.39
C SER A 36 -2.75 -2.01 3.48
N THR A 37 -3.76 -1.84 2.64
CA THR A 37 -3.94 -0.65 1.80
C THR A 37 -5.43 -0.31 1.77
N TYR A 38 -5.75 0.94 1.46
CA TYR A 38 -7.12 1.41 1.30
C TYR A 38 -7.17 2.59 0.33
N ARG A 39 -8.35 2.93 -0.18
CA ARG A 39 -8.58 4.19 -0.89
C ARG A 39 -9.11 5.23 0.11
N GLY A 40 -8.34 6.29 0.36
CA GLY A 40 -8.79 7.49 1.07
C GLY A 40 -9.38 8.53 0.11
N SER A 41 -10.08 9.52 0.68
CA SER A 41 -10.50 10.75 0.00
C SER A 41 -9.35 11.75 -0.10
#